data_AF-B7R2I4-F1
#
_entry.id   AF-B7R2I4-F1
#
_cell.length_a   1.000
_cell.length_b   1.000
_cell.length_c   1.000
_cell.angle_alpha   90.00
_cell.angle_beta   90.00
_cell.angle_gamma   90.00
#
_symmetry.space_group_name_H-M   'P 1'
#
loop_
_entity.id
_entity.type
_entity.pdbx_description
1 polymer ?
#
loop_
_entity_poly.entity_id
_entity_poly.type
_entity_poly.pdbx_seq_one_letter_code
_entity_poly.pdbx_strand_id
1 'polypeptide(L)'
;MRTERVREILAKIEGLHREFESKFPLLYEEESFEGLYRTVKSLYSLSVEKMDLIGELYREMAPVSGEVEAILREVQKSEHQMKFRLEELLGLLSRPDQYSERTRLKASLDRLVHFHRIYDYTVRKALQAIGKEVESIEFLERVGGSENQKKAPTGIVERLKKIDEIEKALETSLVFMRRLYLHPGDVYRVEEALIRWHSMGLLWVEARNVEKLSGVRNAGEILEGLTLIGVVERKERGGESVYRHRSFSSG
;
A
#
# COMPACT_ATOMS: atom_id res chain seq x y z
N MET A 1 5.89 -11.62 -12.68
CA MET A 1 6.33 -12.16 -11.39
C MET A 1 6.11 -13.67 -11.41
N ARG A 2 6.92 -14.49 -10.74
CA ARG A 2 6.59 -15.93 -10.59
C ARG A 2 5.93 -16.10 -9.22
N THR A 3 4.60 -16.00 -9.16
CA THR A 3 3.80 -16.12 -7.93
C THR A 3 4.12 -17.39 -7.13
N GLU A 4 4.39 -18.51 -7.80
CA GLU A 4 4.86 -19.75 -7.18
C GLU A 4 6.18 -19.58 -6.43
N ARG A 5 7.17 -18.90 -7.04
CA ARG A 5 8.46 -18.62 -6.41
C ARG A 5 8.32 -17.73 -5.18
N VAL A 6 7.46 -16.72 -5.25
CA VAL A 6 7.18 -15.83 -4.12
C VAL A 6 6.55 -16.60 -2.96
N ARG A 7 5.60 -17.50 -3.24
CA ARG A 7 4.99 -18.37 -2.24
C ARG A 7 6.01 -19.31 -1.59
N GLU A 8 6.89 -19.91 -2.39
CA GLU A 8 7.97 -20.76 -1.87
C GLU A 8 8.91 -19.99 -0.93
N ILE A 9 9.31 -18.77 -1.30
CA ILE A 9 10.15 -17.91 -0.45
C ILE A 9 9.42 -17.57 0.85
N LEU A 10 8.15 -17.17 0.77
CA LEU A 10 7.35 -16.81 1.95
C LEU A 10 7.17 -18.00 2.91
N ALA A 11 6.88 -19.18 2.38
CA ALA A 11 6.77 -20.41 3.16
C ALA A 11 8.10 -20.78 3.85
N LYS A 12 9.24 -20.59 3.17
CA LYS A 12 10.57 -20.78 3.77
C LYS A 12 10.83 -19.78 4.90
N ILE A 13 10.52 -18.49 4.70
CA ILE A 13 10.70 -17.47 5.75
C ILE A 13 9.82 -17.80 6.97
N GLU A 14 8.57 -18.21 6.76
CA GLU A 14 7.69 -18.67 7.84
C GLU A 14 8.27 -19.87 8.60
N GLY A 15 8.80 -20.86 7.88
CA GLY A 15 9.45 -22.03 8.47
C GLY A 15 10.65 -21.65 9.34
N LEU A 16 11.56 -20.83 8.80
CA LEU A 16 12.73 -20.34 9.53
C LEU A 16 12.34 -19.48 10.73
N HIS A 17 11.29 -18.66 10.60
CA HIS A 17 10.80 -17.88 11.73
C HIS A 17 10.24 -18.76 12.84
N ARG A 18 9.47 -19.80 12.51
CA ARG A 18 8.99 -20.78 13.51
C ARG A 18 10.14 -21.51 14.19
N GLU A 19 11.19 -21.87 13.45
CA GLU A 19 12.39 -22.48 14.02
C GLU A 19 13.15 -21.51 14.93
N PHE A 20 13.24 -20.24 14.53
CA PHE A 20 13.82 -19.19 15.36
C PHE A 20 13.05 -19.06 16.68
N GLU A 21 11.72 -18.98 16.61
CA GLU A 21 10.84 -18.86 17.78
C GLU A 21 10.87 -20.10 18.69
N SER A 22 11.09 -21.30 18.14
CA SER A 22 11.23 -22.51 18.95
C SER A 22 12.58 -22.61 19.66
N LYS A 23 13.65 -22.05 19.08
CA LYS A 23 14.99 -22.01 19.68
C LYS A 23 15.22 -20.83 20.62
N PHE A 24 14.50 -19.73 20.44
CA PHE A 24 14.71 -18.50 21.25
C PHE A 24 14.56 -18.73 22.76
N PRO A 25 13.58 -19.52 23.26
CA PRO A 25 13.46 -19.81 24.70
C PRO A 25 14.65 -20.54 25.32
N LEU A 26 15.45 -21.26 24.52
CA LEU A 26 16.63 -21.97 25.01
C LEU A 26 17.67 -20.99 25.59
N LEU A 27 17.64 -19.71 25.21
CA LEU A 27 18.51 -18.68 25.80
C LEU A 27 18.34 -18.54 27.32
N TYR A 28 17.19 -18.93 27.89
CA TYR A 28 16.95 -18.89 29.33
C TYR A 28 17.30 -20.20 30.04
N GLU A 29 17.37 -21.30 29.30
CA GLU A 29 17.57 -22.66 29.84
C GLU A 29 19.05 -23.05 29.86
N GLU A 30 19.89 -22.40 29.04
CA GLU A 30 21.31 -22.69 28.94
C GLU A 30 22.09 -22.19 30.17
N GLU A 31 22.48 -23.12 31.05
CA GLU A 31 23.31 -22.84 32.23
C GLU A 31 24.81 -22.75 31.90
N SER A 32 25.21 -23.30 30.74
CA SER A 32 26.61 -23.32 30.31
C SER A 32 26.90 -22.21 29.29
N PHE A 33 28.06 -21.59 29.43
CA PHE A 33 28.50 -20.55 28.50
C PHE A 33 28.66 -21.08 27.05
N GLU A 34 29.13 -22.33 26.93
CA GLU A 34 29.28 -22.99 25.63
C GLU A 34 27.93 -23.31 24.98
N GLY A 35 26.95 -23.77 25.78
CA GLY A 35 25.58 -23.98 25.33
C GLY A 35 24.92 -22.68 24.87
N LEU A 36 25.05 -21.61 25.67
CA LEU A 36 24.55 -20.29 25.30
C LEU A 36 25.19 -19.78 23.99
N TYR A 37 26.50 -19.95 23.81
CA TYR A 37 27.19 -19.61 22.56
C TYR A 37 26.62 -20.38 21.36
N ARG A 38 26.41 -21.70 21.49
CA ARG A 38 25.83 -22.53 20.43
C ARG A 38 24.40 -22.10 20.09
N THR A 39 23.58 -21.78 21.09
CA THR A 39 22.20 -21.32 20.91
C THR A 39 22.16 -19.97 20.19
N VAL A 40 22.93 -18.98 20.65
CA VAL A 40 23.02 -17.67 19.99
C VAL A 40 23.53 -17.82 18.55
N LYS A 41 24.53 -18.69 18.33
CA LYS A 41 25.06 -18.95 16.98
C LYS A 41 24.00 -19.56 16.07
N SER A 42 23.20 -20.50 16.56
CA SER A 42 22.09 -21.07 15.77
C SER A 42 21.04 -20.01 15.43
N LEU A 43 20.67 -19.16 16.37
CA LEU A 43 19.70 -18.07 16.13
C LEU A 43 20.25 -17.06 15.12
N TYR A 44 21.55 -16.73 15.20
CA TYR A 44 22.23 -15.85 14.25
C TYR A 44 22.19 -16.43 12.84
N SER A 45 22.51 -17.73 12.67
CA SER A 45 22.43 -18.40 11.38
C SER A 45 21.03 -18.34 10.77
N LEU A 46 19.99 -18.59 11.57
CA LEU A 46 18.59 -18.45 11.11
C LEU A 46 18.26 -17.02 10.69
N SER A 47 18.70 -16.02 11.46
CA SER A 47 18.47 -14.61 11.13
C SER A 47 19.15 -14.17 9.83
N VAL A 48 20.36 -14.68 9.55
CA VAL A 48 21.06 -14.44 8.28
C VAL A 48 20.29 -15.03 7.11
N GLU A 49 19.87 -16.29 7.21
CA GLU A 49 19.13 -16.97 6.14
C GLU A 49 17.77 -16.29 5.86
N LYS A 50 17.06 -15.89 6.93
CA LYS A 50 15.85 -15.09 6.80
C LYS A 50 16.11 -13.78 6.06
N MET A 51 17.19 -13.07 6.42
CA MET A 51 17.52 -11.78 5.81
C MET A 51 17.80 -11.91 4.31
N ASP A 52 18.48 -12.97 3.89
CA ASP A 52 18.72 -13.26 2.47
C ASP A 52 17.41 -13.52 1.72
N LEU A 53 16.53 -14.36 2.27
CA LEU A 53 15.20 -14.65 1.69
C LEU A 53 14.30 -13.42 1.65
N ILE A 54 14.33 -12.56 2.67
CA ILE A 54 13.59 -11.29 2.67
C ILE A 54 14.14 -10.36 1.57
N GLY A 55 15.46 -10.37 1.33
CA GLY A 55 16.08 -9.65 0.22
C GLY A 55 15.68 -10.17 -1.16
N GLU A 56 15.53 -11.49 -1.30
CA GLU A 56 14.93 -12.10 -2.50
C GLU A 56 13.46 -11.70 -2.68
N LEU A 57 12.66 -11.80 -1.62
CA LEU A 57 11.25 -11.44 -1.62
C LEU A 57 11.04 -9.97 -2.00
N TYR A 58 11.88 -9.07 -1.48
CA TYR A 58 11.88 -7.65 -1.83
C TYR A 58 12.08 -7.41 -3.33
N ARG A 59 13.05 -8.08 -3.95
CA ARG A 59 13.33 -7.91 -5.39
C ARG A 59 12.15 -8.36 -6.26
N GLU A 60 11.41 -9.38 -5.83
CA GLU A 60 10.26 -9.90 -6.58
C GLU A 60 8.99 -9.07 -6.36
N MET A 61 8.76 -8.55 -5.14
CA MET A 61 7.49 -7.90 -4.76
C MET A 61 7.50 -6.38 -4.81
N ALA A 62 8.64 -5.71 -4.62
CA ALA A 62 8.72 -4.25 -4.62
C ALA A 62 8.20 -3.60 -5.92
N PRO A 63 8.42 -4.17 -7.13
CA PRO A 63 7.87 -3.60 -8.35
C PRO A 63 6.34 -3.71 -8.50
N VAL A 64 5.68 -4.52 -7.66
CA VAL A 64 4.28 -4.91 -7.83
C VAL A 64 3.34 -4.13 -6.90
N SER A 65 3.75 -3.88 -5.66
CA SER A 65 2.94 -3.17 -4.67
C SER A 65 3.79 -2.30 -3.75
N GLY A 66 3.52 -0.99 -3.76
CA GLY A 66 4.21 -0.03 -2.89
C GLY A 66 3.90 -0.23 -1.40
N GLU A 67 2.73 -0.79 -1.08
CA GLU A 67 2.38 -1.17 0.30
C GLU A 67 3.24 -2.35 0.77
N VAL A 68 3.41 -3.38 -0.08
CA VAL A 68 4.30 -4.50 0.23
C VAL A 68 5.75 -4.07 0.32
N GLU A 69 6.19 -3.13 -0.50
CA GLU A 69 7.53 -2.55 -0.40
C GLU A 69 7.78 -1.94 0.98
N ALA A 70 6.84 -1.13 1.48
CA ALA A 70 6.94 -0.52 2.81
C ALA A 70 7.03 -1.58 3.92
N ILE A 71 6.15 -2.59 3.87
CA ILE A 71 6.14 -3.71 4.82
C ILE A 71 7.47 -4.47 4.78
N LEU A 72 7.99 -4.80 3.60
CA LEU A 72 9.25 -5.52 3.46
C LEU A 72 10.45 -4.72 3.97
N ARG A 73 10.46 -3.39 3.82
CA ARG A 73 11.50 -2.54 4.42
C ARG A 73 11.47 -2.58 5.94
N GLU A 74 10.27 -2.58 6.54
CA GLU A 74 10.13 -2.71 8.00
C GLU A 74 10.61 -4.08 8.50
N VAL A 75 10.30 -5.16 7.76
CA VAL A 75 10.79 -6.50 8.06
C VAL A 75 12.31 -6.59 7.94
N GLN A 76 12.90 -6.05 6.86
CA GLN A 76 14.36 -6.01 6.68
C GLN A 76 15.04 -5.27 7.82
N LYS A 77 14.49 -4.11 8.23
CA LYS A 77 15.00 -3.35 9.37
C LYS A 77 14.94 -4.15 10.67
N SER A 78 13.83 -4.83 10.90
CA SER A 78 13.63 -5.66 12.10
C SER A 78 14.58 -6.86 12.13
N GLU A 79 14.78 -7.52 10.99
CA GLU A 79 15.71 -8.65 10.85
C GLU A 79 17.17 -8.19 11.02
N HIS A 80 17.53 -7.03 10.45
CA HIS A 80 18.85 -6.45 10.64
C HIS A 80 19.14 -6.13 12.11
N GLN A 81 18.16 -5.57 12.82
CA GLN A 81 18.27 -5.30 14.26
C GLN A 81 18.40 -6.59 15.08
N MET A 82 17.67 -7.66 14.72
CA MET A 82 17.79 -8.96 15.38
C MET A 82 19.19 -9.54 15.18
N LYS A 83 19.64 -9.60 13.92
CA LYS A 83 20.97 -10.08 13.55
C LYS A 83 22.07 -9.34 14.32
N PHE A 84 22.03 -8.01 14.35
CA PHE A 84 23.03 -7.20 15.03
C PHE A 84 23.10 -7.49 16.53
N ARG A 85 21.95 -7.67 17.20
CA ARG A 85 21.91 -8.01 18.63
C ARG A 85 22.48 -9.40 18.91
N LEU A 86 22.22 -10.36 18.03
CA LEU A 86 22.79 -11.70 18.11
C LEU A 86 24.31 -11.68 17.87
N GLU A 87 24.77 -10.86 16.93
CA GLU A 87 26.20 -10.63 16.65
C GLU A 87 26.93 -9.99 17.84
N GLU A 88 26.32 -8.99 18.49
CA GLU A 88 26.82 -8.40 19.74
C GLU A 88 27.00 -9.47 20.83
N LEU A 89 26.00 -10.34 21.01
CA LEU A 89 26.07 -11.44 21.97
C LEU A 89 27.16 -12.46 21.63
N LEU A 90 27.33 -12.82 20.35
CA LEU A 90 28.43 -13.69 19.93
C LEU A 90 29.80 -13.07 20.23
N GLY A 91 29.94 -11.76 20.05
CA GLY A 91 31.14 -11.02 20.40
C GLY A 91 31.47 -11.13 21.89
N LEU A 92 30.49 -10.90 22.77
CA LEU A 92 30.65 -11.01 24.22
C LEU A 92 30.92 -12.47 24.65
N LEU A 93 30.20 -13.42 24.04
CA LEU A 93 30.37 -14.84 24.31
C LEU A 93 31.69 -15.42 23.75
N SER A 94 32.44 -14.66 22.94
CA SER A 94 33.76 -15.10 22.50
C SER A 94 34.90 -14.78 23.49
N ARG A 95 34.63 -13.98 24.53
CA ARG A 95 35.64 -13.49 25.51
C ARG A 95 35.11 -13.45 26.96
N PRO A 96 34.89 -14.61 27.62
CA PRO A 96 34.22 -14.71 28.93
C PRO A 96 34.96 -14.15 30.15
N ASP A 97 36.27 -13.88 30.06
CA ASP A 97 37.14 -13.89 31.24
C ASP A 97 37.17 -12.58 32.06
N GLN A 98 36.32 -11.60 31.74
CA GLN A 98 36.29 -10.30 32.42
C GLN A 98 34.96 -10.03 33.12
N TYR A 99 35.01 -9.55 34.37
CA TYR A 99 33.81 -9.21 35.16
C TYR A 99 32.89 -8.18 34.48
N SER A 100 33.48 -7.22 33.76
CA SER A 100 32.75 -6.25 32.94
C SER A 100 31.93 -6.91 31.81
N GLU A 101 32.47 -7.97 31.21
CA GLU A 101 31.84 -8.69 30.11
C GLU A 101 30.64 -9.51 30.59
N ARG A 102 30.66 -10.04 31.82
CA ARG A 102 29.49 -10.70 32.42
C ARG A 102 28.31 -9.75 32.61
N THR A 103 28.59 -8.54 33.08
CA THR A 103 27.54 -7.51 33.28
C THR A 103 26.98 -7.04 31.93
N ARG A 104 27.85 -6.84 30.93
CA ARG A 104 27.45 -6.50 29.56
C ARG A 104 26.64 -7.61 28.90
N LEU A 105 27.03 -8.87 29.07
CA LEU A 105 26.31 -10.03 28.53
C LEU A 105 24.88 -10.07 29.07
N LYS A 106 24.70 -9.92 30.38
CA LYS A 106 23.37 -9.87 31.00
C LYS A 106 22.51 -8.74 30.42
N ALA A 107 23.06 -7.52 30.35
CA ALA A 107 22.35 -6.38 29.78
C ALA A 107 22.00 -6.57 28.29
N SER A 108 22.87 -7.21 27.50
CA SER A 108 22.60 -7.51 26.09
C SER A 108 21.54 -8.59 25.92
N LEU A 109 21.52 -9.62 26.77
CA LEU A 109 20.45 -10.62 26.79
C LEU A 109 19.09 -9.98 27.14
N ASP A 110 19.03 -9.15 28.18
CA ASP A 110 17.80 -8.45 28.57
C ASP A 110 17.25 -7.58 27.42
N ARG A 111 18.14 -6.87 26.71
CA ARG A 111 17.79 -6.07 25.53
C ARG A 111 17.31 -6.92 24.34
N LEU A 112 17.94 -8.08 24.11
CA LEU A 112 17.52 -9.02 23.07
C LEU A 112 16.10 -9.54 23.35
N VAL A 113 15.84 -9.94 24.59
CA VAL A 113 14.54 -10.44 25.04
C VAL A 113 13.45 -9.40 24.89
N HIS A 114 13.71 -8.16 25.31
CA HIS A 114 12.74 -7.09 25.15
C HIS A 114 12.42 -6.82 23.67
N PHE A 115 13.45 -6.85 22.82
CA PHE A 115 13.30 -6.67 21.38
C PHE A 115 12.55 -7.83 20.71
N HIS A 116 12.77 -9.07 21.14
CA HIS A 116 12.15 -10.28 20.59
C HIS A 116 10.63 -10.21 20.51
N ARG A 117 9.96 -9.71 21.55
CA ARG A 117 8.49 -9.55 21.55
C ARG A 117 7.99 -8.65 20.43
N ILE A 118 8.66 -7.53 20.20
CA ILE A 118 8.29 -6.58 19.16
C ILE A 118 8.62 -7.16 17.79
N TYR A 119 9.76 -7.85 17.70
CA TYR A 119 10.23 -8.51 16.49
C TYR A 119 9.26 -9.61 16.02
N ASP A 120 8.88 -10.55 16.88
CA ASP A 120 7.98 -11.66 16.54
C ASP A 120 6.63 -11.13 16.02
N TYR A 121 6.04 -10.17 16.73
CA TYR A 121 4.81 -9.52 16.29
C TYR A 121 4.97 -8.84 14.92
N THR A 122 6.05 -8.08 14.72
CA THR A 122 6.31 -7.34 13.47
C THR A 122 6.47 -8.30 12.30
N VAL A 123 7.28 -9.35 12.46
CA VAL A 123 7.54 -10.34 11.41
C VAL A 123 6.27 -11.13 11.07
N ARG A 124 5.53 -11.63 12.07
CA ARG A 124 4.28 -12.38 11.81
C ARG A 124 3.23 -11.54 11.11
N LYS A 125 3.02 -10.30 11.56
CA LYS A 125 2.05 -9.39 10.95
C LYS A 125 2.43 -9.09 9.50
N ALA A 126 3.71 -8.86 9.24
CA ALA A 126 4.20 -8.61 7.89
C ALA A 126 4.04 -9.83 6.97
N LEU A 127 4.42 -11.04 7.43
CA LEU A 127 4.26 -12.27 6.64
C LEU A 127 2.79 -12.54 6.30
N GLN A 128 1.87 -12.30 7.24
CA GLN A 128 0.43 -12.40 6.97
C GLN A 128 -0.05 -11.38 5.94
N ALA A 129 0.40 -10.13 6.03
CA ALA A 129 0.02 -9.09 5.08
C ALA A 129 0.54 -9.39 3.67
N ILE A 130 1.82 -9.78 3.56
CA ILE A 130 2.44 -10.16 2.29
C ILE A 130 1.74 -11.41 1.72
N GLY A 131 1.42 -12.41 2.56
CA GLY A 131 0.69 -13.60 2.13
C GLY A 131 -0.65 -13.28 1.48
N LYS A 132 -1.44 -12.37 2.08
CA LYS A 132 -2.71 -11.90 1.51
C LYS A 132 -2.53 -11.18 0.17
N GLU A 133 -1.48 -10.38 0.03
CA GLU A 133 -1.20 -9.71 -1.23
C GLU A 133 -0.83 -10.72 -2.32
N VAL A 134 0.00 -11.72 -1.99
CA VAL A 134 0.38 -12.77 -2.94
C VAL A 134 -0.83 -13.58 -3.40
N GLU A 135 -1.77 -13.91 -2.51
CA GLU A 135 -3.04 -14.54 -2.87
C GLU A 135 -3.89 -13.65 -3.78
N SER A 136 -3.90 -12.33 -3.52
CA SER A 136 -4.62 -11.35 -4.34
C SER A 136 -4.03 -11.23 -5.74
N ILE A 137 -2.70 -11.19 -5.86
CA ILE A 137 -2.01 -11.14 -7.15
C ILE A 137 -2.19 -12.46 -7.91
N GLU A 138 -2.12 -13.61 -7.25
CA GLU A 138 -2.36 -14.91 -7.90
C GLU A 138 -3.80 -15.00 -8.41
N PHE A 139 -4.77 -14.49 -7.65
CA PHE A 139 -6.15 -14.36 -8.13
C PHE A 139 -6.23 -13.51 -9.40
N LEU A 140 -5.54 -12.36 -9.45
CA LEU A 140 -5.50 -11.50 -10.64
C LEU A 140 -4.79 -12.18 -11.83
N GLU A 141 -3.66 -12.86 -11.61
CA GLU A 141 -2.93 -13.60 -12.66
C GLU A 141 -3.78 -14.75 -13.23
N ARG A 142 -4.50 -15.49 -12.39
CA ARG A 142 -5.44 -16.54 -12.82
C ARG A 142 -6.65 -15.99 -13.56
N VAL A 143 -7.08 -14.77 -13.24
CA VAL A 143 -8.19 -14.09 -13.93
C VAL A 143 -7.74 -13.45 -15.25
N GLY A 144 -6.47 -13.05 -15.38
CA GLY A 144 -5.93 -12.38 -16.57
C GLY A 144 -5.28 -13.29 -17.63
N GLY A 145 -4.92 -14.54 -17.28
CA GLY A 145 -3.99 -15.35 -18.09
C GLY A 145 -4.52 -16.64 -18.75
N SER A 146 -5.83 -16.89 -18.84
CA SER A 146 -6.33 -18.15 -19.43
C SER A 146 -7.55 -17.95 -20.33
N GLU A 147 -7.35 -18.15 -21.63
CA GLU A 147 -8.40 -18.10 -22.67
C GLU A 147 -9.47 -19.20 -22.53
N ASN A 148 -9.34 -20.18 -21.63
CA ASN A 148 -10.21 -21.38 -21.68
C ASN A 148 -10.82 -21.90 -20.36
N GLN A 149 -10.81 -21.18 -19.24
CA GLN A 149 -11.65 -21.57 -18.09
C GLN A 149 -12.35 -20.39 -17.41
N LYS A 150 -13.69 -20.46 -17.43
CA LYS A 150 -14.70 -19.66 -16.72
C LYS A 150 -14.25 -18.26 -16.29
N LYS A 151 -14.54 -17.29 -17.16
CA LYS A 151 -14.57 -15.84 -16.90
C LYS A 151 -14.93 -15.58 -15.43
N ALA A 152 -14.13 -14.74 -14.75
CA ALA A 152 -14.61 -14.07 -13.54
C ALA A 152 -16.02 -13.53 -13.86
N PRO A 153 -17.03 -13.71 -12.97
CA PRO A 153 -18.36 -13.20 -13.24
C PRO A 153 -18.18 -11.73 -13.63
N THR A 154 -18.64 -11.34 -14.82
CA THR A 154 -18.48 -9.99 -15.41
C THR A 154 -18.73 -8.88 -14.38
N GLY A 155 -19.59 -9.17 -13.40
CA GLY A 155 -19.87 -8.33 -12.25
C GLY A 155 -18.68 -7.94 -11.35
N ILE A 156 -17.58 -8.69 -11.21
CA ILE A 156 -16.46 -8.28 -10.32
C ILE A 156 -15.58 -7.22 -10.99
N VAL A 157 -15.23 -7.43 -12.25
CA VAL A 157 -14.45 -6.44 -13.03
C VAL A 157 -15.28 -5.18 -13.26
N GLU A 158 -16.58 -5.32 -13.55
CA GLU A 158 -17.50 -4.18 -13.59
C GLU A 158 -17.64 -3.50 -12.23
N ARG A 159 -17.59 -4.24 -11.10
CA ARG A 159 -17.62 -3.64 -9.77
C ARG A 159 -16.36 -2.84 -9.47
N LEU A 160 -15.17 -3.34 -9.83
CA LEU A 160 -13.92 -2.60 -9.64
C LEU A 160 -13.90 -1.32 -10.47
N LYS A 161 -14.29 -1.38 -11.76
CA LYS A 161 -14.45 -0.18 -12.59
C LYS A 161 -15.47 0.80 -12.00
N LYS A 162 -16.58 0.31 -11.46
CA LYS A 162 -17.57 1.13 -10.76
C LYS A 162 -17.00 1.78 -9.50
N ILE A 163 -16.12 1.09 -8.77
CA ILE A 163 -15.44 1.67 -7.61
C ILE A 163 -14.53 2.82 -8.04
N ASP A 164 -13.70 2.63 -9.07
CA ASP A 164 -12.83 3.68 -9.59
C ASP A 164 -13.63 4.90 -10.09
N GLU A 165 -14.77 4.66 -10.76
CA GLU A 165 -15.70 5.71 -11.18
C GLU A 165 -16.32 6.45 -9.99
N ILE A 166 -16.68 5.73 -8.92
CA ILE A 166 -17.23 6.31 -7.68
C ILE A 166 -16.17 7.16 -6.97
N GLU A 167 -14.92 6.70 -6.88
CA GLU A 167 -13.83 7.46 -6.25
C GLU A 167 -13.59 8.79 -6.95
N LYS A 168 -13.50 8.78 -8.29
CA LYS A 168 -13.37 10.01 -9.09
C LYS A 168 -14.57 10.95 -8.93
N ALA A 169 -15.78 10.40 -8.87
CA ALA A 169 -16.99 11.17 -8.64
C ALA A 169 -17.01 11.79 -7.23
N LEU A 170 -16.52 11.07 -6.22
CA LEU A 170 -16.43 11.52 -4.84
C LEU A 170 -15.41 12.67 -4.70
N GLU A 171 -14.22 12.52 -5.28
CA GLU A 171 -13.20 13.59 -5.29
C GLU A 171 -13.74 14.87 -5.93
N THR A 172 -14.37 14.74 -7.10
CA THR A 172 -14.99 15.86 -7.82
C THR A 172 -16.11 16.49 -6.98
N SER A 173 -16.93 15.68 -6.31
CA SER A 173 -18.00 16.15 -5.42
C SER A 173 -17.47 16.92 -4.22
N LEU A 174 -16.38 16.45 -3.60
CA LEU A 174 -15.74 17.13 -2.47
C LEU A 174 -15.20 18.51 -2.87
N VAL A 175 -14.51 18.58 -4.02
CA VAL A 175 -14.02 19.85 -4.58
C VAL A 175 -15.18 20.80 -4.86
N PHE A 176 -16.25 20.31 -5.49
CA PHE A 176 -17.42 21.10 -5.81
C PHE A 176 -18.16 21.60 -4.55
N MET A 177 -18.40 20.73 -3.55
CA MET A 177 -19.02 21.12 -2.28
C MET A 177 -18.21 22.19 -1.55
N ARG A 178 -16.88 22.03 -1.52
CA ARG A 178 -15.99 23.04 -0.95
C ARG A 178 -16.15 24.39 -1.65
N ARG A 179 -16.29 24.38 -2.98
CA ARG A 179 -16.48 25.59 -3.79
C ARG A 179 -17.84 26.23 -3.58
N LEU A 180 -18.91 25.43 -3.47
CA LEU A 180 -20.25 25.89 -3.09
C LEU A 180 -20.26 26.58 -1.71
N TYR A 181 -19.52 26.03 -0.75
CA TYR A 181 -19.47 26.60 0.60
C TYR A 181 -18.64 27.88 0.68
N LEU A 182 -17.45 27.89 0.07
CA LEU A 182 -16.51 29.01 0.19
C LEU A 182 -16.77 30.14 -0.82
N HIS A 183 -17.21 29.78 -2.03
CA HIS A 183 -17.34 30.70 -3.17
C HIS A 183 -18.63 30.42 -3.98
N PRO A 184 -19.84 30.48 -3.37
CA PRO A 184 -21.08 30.18 -4.08
C PRO A 184 -21.32 31.09 -5.30
N GLY A 185 -20.84 32.33 -5.25
CA GLY A 185 -20.92 33.27 -6.38
C GLY A 185 -20.12 32.84 -7.61
N ASP A 186 -19.09 32.01 -7.46
CA ASP A 186 -18.37 31.45 -8.61
C ASP A 186 -19.23 30.42 -9.33
N VAL A 187 -19.91 29.56 -8.57
CA VAL A 187 -20.79 28.52 -9.12
C VAL A 187 -21.95 29.16 -9.88
N TYR A 188 -22.61 30.15 -9.27
CA TYR A 188 -23.69 30.90 -9.91
C TYR A 188 -23.23 31.57 -11.22
N ARG A 189 -22.07 32.24 -11.21
CA ARG A 189 -21.54 32.90 -12.42
C ARG A 189 -21.19 31.93 -13.54
N VAL A 190 -20.69 30.74 -13.20
CA VAL A 190 -20.37 29.69 -14.17
C VAL A 190 -21.66 29.12 -14.79
N GLU A 191 -22.66 28.83 -13.97
CA GLU A 191 -23.98 28.38 -14.43
C GLU A 191 -24.66 29.42 -15.33
N GLU A 192 -24.72 30.69 -14.90
CA GLU A 192 -25.28 31.78 -15.70
C GLU A 192 -24.52 31.98 -17.01
N ALA A 193 -23.19 31.88 -17.00
CA ALA A 193 -22.40 31.99 -18.23
C ALA A 193 -22.72 30.87 -19.22
N LEU A 194 -22.91 29.64 -18.73
CA LEU A 194 -23.34 28.52 -19.58
C LEU A 194 -24.73 28.77 -20.18
N ILE A 195 -25.69 29.21 -19.36
CA ILE A 195 -27.05 29.58 -19.80
C ILE A 195 -27.00 30.69 -20.86
N ARG A 196 -26.17 31.71 -20.67
CA ARG A 196 -26.00 32.81 -21.63
C ARG A 196 -25.48 32.30 -22.97
N TRP A 197 -24.47 31.43 -22.98
CA TRP A 197 -24.00 30.83 -24.23
C TRP A 197 -25.10 30.03 -24.96
N HIS A 198 -25.93 29.29 -24.23
CA HIS A 198 -27.08 28.60 -24.81
C HIS A 198 -28.12 29.55 -25.37
N SER A 199 -28.41 30.66 -24.67
CA SER A 199 -29.33 31.69 -25.16
C SER A 199 -28.83 32.38 -26.44
N MET A 200 -27.51 32.39 -26.66
CA MET A 200 -26.87 32.86 -27.90
C MET A 200 -26.87 31.81 -29.02
N GLY A 201 -27.44 30.62 -28.80
CA GLY A 201 -27.60 29.57 -29.80
C GLY A 201 -26.52 28.48 -29.79
N LEU A 202 -25.54 28.53 -28.88
CA LEU A 202 -24.55 27.45 -28.77
C LEU A 202 -25.08 26.32 -27.90
N LEU A 203 -25.39 25.16 -28.49
CA LEU A 203 -25.99 24.04 -27.75
C LEU A 203 -25.00 23.30 -26.82
N TRP A 204 -23.73 23.22 -27.20
CA TRP A 204 -22.67 22.55 -26.43
C TRP A 204 -21.49 23.51 -26.31
N VAL A 205 -21.04 23.76 -25.08
CA VAL A 205 -20.08 24.83 -24.79
C VAL A 205 -18.86 24.25 -24.07
N GLU A 206 -17.67 24.54 -24.57
CA GLU A 206 -16.40 24.16 -23.92
C GLU A 206 -16.19 24.94 -22.62
N ALA A 207 -15.56 24.30 -21.62
CA ALA A 207 -15.25 24.94 -20.33
C ALA A 207 -14.49 26.27 -20.48
N ARG A 208 -13.58 26.36 -21.46
CA ARG A 208 -12.79 27.58 -21.72
C ARG A 208 -13.66 28.79 -22.11
N ASN A 209 -14.77 28.55 -22.82
CA ASN A 209 -15.68 29.61 -23.21
C ASN A 209 -16.54 30.07 -22.03
N VAL A 210 -16.91 29.14 -21.14
CA VAL A 210 -17.60 29.45 -19.89
C VAL A 210 -16.69 30.23 -18.94
N GLU A 211 -15.42 29.84 -18.81
CA GLU A 211 -14.40 30.55 -18.03
C GLU A 211 -14.22 31.99 -18.49
N LYS A 212 -14.10 32.21 -19.81
CA LYS A 212 -13.99 33.57 -20.39
C LYS A 212 -15.18 34.45 -20.08
N LEU A 213 -16.40 33.91 -20.12
CA LEU A 213 -17.63 34.69 -19.93
C LEU A 213 -17.96 34.90 -18.43
N SER A 214 -17.69 33.92 -17.58
CA SER A 214 -17.94 33.99 -16.13
C SER A 214 -16.86 34.78 -15.37
N GLY A 215 -15.63 34.85 -15.92
CA GLY A 215 -14.46 35.39 -15.25
C GLY A 215 -13.93 34.50 -14.12
N VAL A 216 -14.39 33.25 -14.03
CA VAL A 216 -14.01 32.29 -12.97
C VAL A 216 -12.99 31.31 -13.52
N ARG A 217 -11.79 31.28 -12.92
CA ARG A 217 -10.75 30.32 -13.28
C ARG A 217 -11.13 28.90 -12.88
N ASN A 218 -10.73 27.94 -13.71
CA ASN A 218 -11.04 26.52 -13.59
C ASN A 218 -12.56 26.26 -13.64
N ALA A 219 -13.27 26.94 -14.53
CA ALA A 219 -14.73 26.74 -14.68
C ALA A 219 -15.09 25.27 -14.98
N GLY A 220 -14.17 24.51 -15.59
CA GLY A 220 -14.32 23.07 -15.83
C GLY A 220 -14.60 22.26 -14.56
N GLU A 221 -13.90 22.52 -13.45
CA GLU A 221 -14.15 21.80 -12.18
C GLU A 221 -15.57 22.02 -11.66
N ILE A 222 -16.08 23.25 -11.81
CA ILE A 222 -17.43 23.61 -11.40
C ILE A 222 -18.46 22.95 -12.32
N LEU A 223 -18.20 22.92 -13.63
CA LEU A 223 -19.08 22.27 -14.62
C LEU A 223 -19.14 20.75 -14.43
N GLU A 224 -18.03 20.09 -14.08
CA GLU A 224 -18.01 18.68 -13.71
C GLU A 224 -18.84 18.42 -12.43
N GLY A 225 -18.71 19.28 -11.41
CA GLY A 225 -19.54 19.22 -10.20
C GLY A 225 -21.04 19.41 -10.49
N LEU A 226 -21.40 20.40 -11.32
CA LEU A 226 -22.78 20.62 -11.79
C LEU A 226 -23.31 19.44 -12.61
N THR A 227 -22.43 18.71 -13.29
CA THR A 227 -22.80 17.49 -14.03
C THR A 227 -23.15 16.36 -13.07
N LEU A 228 -22.40 16.18 -11.98
CA LEU A 228 -22.65 15.14 -10.97
C LEU A 228 -24.00 15.31 -10.26
N ILE A 229 -24.41 16.55 -9.98
CA ILE A 229 -25.73 16.84 -9.37
C ILE A 229 -26.86 16.95 -10.39
N GLY A 230 -26.56 16.76 -11.69
CA GLY A 230 -27.57 16.73 -12.75
C GLY A 230 -28.15 18.09 -13.12
N VAL A 231 -27.42 19.19 -12.94
CA VAL A 231 -27.80 20.52 -13.45
C VAL A 231 -27.33 20.69 -14.90
N VAL A 232 -26.17 20.13 -15.20
CA VAL A 232 -25.50 20.20 -16.50
C VAL A 232 -25.31 18.79 -17.07
N GLU A 233 -25.26 18.69 -18.39
CA GLU A 233 -24.86 17.50 -19.13
C GLU A 233 -23.47 17.69 -19.71
N ARG A 234 -22.67 16.62 -19.71
CA ARG A 234 -21.32 16.58 -20.27
C ARG A 234 -21.27 15.65 -21.48
N LYS A 235 -20.48 16.04 -22.48
CA LYS A 235 -20.12 15.18 -23.62
C LYS A 235 -18.66 15.45 -24.02
N GLU A 236 -17.99 14.44 -24.58
CA GLU A 236 -16.67 14.64 -25.17
C GLU A 236 -16.79 14.95 -26.67
N ARG A 237 -16.07 15.99 -27.12
CA ARG A 237 -16.00 16.39 -28.54
C ARG A 237 -14.58 16.82 -28.87
N GLY A 238 -13.93 16.10 -29.78
CA GLY A 238 -12.58 16.46 -30.24
C GLY A 238 -11.50 16.40 -29.15
N GLY A 239 -11.69 15.58 -28.11
CA GLY A 239 -10.76 15.47 -26.97
C GLY A 239 -10.99 16.53 -25.88
N GLU A 240 -11.97 17.43 -26.04
CA GLU A 240 -12.37 18.38 -25.00
C GLU A 240 -13.78 18.05 -24.46
N SER A 241 -14.00 18.40 -23.19
CA SER A 241 -15.31 18.25 -22.54
C SER A 241 -16.17 19.46 -22.85
N VAL A 242 -17.36 19.21 -23.40
CA VAL A 242 -18.38 20.21 -23.71
C VAL A 242 -19.62 20.00 -22.84
N TYR A 243 -20.26 21.10 -22.50
CA TYR A 243 -21.31 21.14 -21.48
C TYR A 243 -22.59 21.73 -22.03
N ARG A 244 -23.72 21.24 -21.53
CA ARG A 244 -25.06 21.74 -21.84
C ARG A 244 -25.89 21.87 -20.58
N HIS A 245 -26.47 23.03 -20.34
CA HIS A 245 -27.41 23.21 -19.24
C HIS A 245 -28.72 22.46 -19.53
N ARG A 246 -29.26 21.73 -18.54
CA ARG A 246 -30.44 20.87 -18.76
C ARG A 246 -31.70 21.63 -19.18
N SER A 247 -31.85 22.90 -18.81
CA SER A 247 -32.98 23.70 -19.29
C SER A 247 -32.99 23.92 -20.82
N PHE A 248 -31.88 23.63 -21.50
CA PHE A 248 -31.73 23.70 -22.96
C PHE A 248 -31.56 22.32 -23.59
N SER A 249 -31.85 21.22 -22.86
CA SER A 249 -31.95 19.92 -23.49
C SER A 249 -33.28 19.81 -24.26
N SER A 250 -33.20 19.36 -25.50
CA SER A 250 -34.38 18.91 -26.23
C SER A 250 -34.90 17.66 -25.52
N GLY A 251 -36.14 17.70 -25.03
CA GLY A 251 -36.85 16.51 -24.55
C GLY A 251 -37.00 15.43 -25.62
#